data_AF-A0AAW2N3U5-F1
#
_entry.id   AF-A0AAW2N3U5-F1
#
_cell.length_a   1.000
_cell.length_b   1.000
_cell.length_c   1.000
_cell.angle_alpha   90.00
_cell.angle_beta   90.00
_cell.angle_gamma   90.00
#
_symmetry.space_group_name_H-M   'P 1'
#
loop_
_entity.id
_entity.type
_entity.pdbx_description
1 polymer ?
#
loop_
_entity_poly.entity_id
_entity_poly.type
_entity_poly.pdbx_seq_one_letter_code
_entity_poly.pdbx_strand_id
1 'polypeptide(L)'
;MTDAAGHRPVILVNPRLKDLPGSSGIMQTMGREKRLEYAASFEICYSFRLLYYAGTQYPIMGALRMSYPYDYELYKRVDESPKKEKYVLLSKFPKRPSGEEINDAFEGKTRDKAKRATGIWGFLSGIL
;
A
#
# COMPACT_ATOMS: atom_id res chain seq x y z
N MET A 1 16.73 -12.35 -18.19
CA MET A 1 16.74 -10.87 -18.04
C MET A 1 17.65 -10.48 -16.88
N THR A 2 17.45 -11.06 -15.70
CA THR A 2 18.41 -11.05 -14.58
C THR A 2 19.82 -11.48 -15.00
N ASP A 3 19.96 -12.58 -15.75
CA ASP A 3 21.29 -13.05 -16.21
C ASP A 3 22.03 -12.03 -17.10
N ALA A 4 21.29 -11.28 -17.91
CA ALA A 4 21.85 -10.24 -18.78
C ALA A 4 22.22 -8.96 -18.01
N ALA A 5 21.51 -8.69 -16.91
CA ALA A 5 21.81 -7.55 -16.04
C ALA A 5 23.06 -7.79 -15.18
N GLY A 6 23.37 -9.06 -14.87
CA GLY A 6 24.49 -9.42 -13.99
C GLY A 6 24.29 -8.82 -12.59
N HIS A 7 25.27 -8.03 -12.12
CA HIS A 7 25.23 -7.36 -10.82
C HIS A 7 24.57 -5.97 -10.83
N ARG A 8 24.00 -5.53 -11.97
CA ARG A 8 23.40 -4.19 -12.07
C ARG A 8 22.00 -4.19 -11.45
N PRO A 9 21.63 -3.15 -10.68
CA PRO A 9 20.27 -3.03 -10.15
C PRO A 9 19.26 -2.92 -11.30
N VAL A 10 18.17 -3.69 -11.21
CA VAL A 10 17.10 -3.70 -12.21
C VAL A 10 15.85 -3.08 -11.60
N ILE A 11 15.36 -2.00 -12.20
CA ILE A 11 14.11 -1.35 -11.80
C ILE A 11 13.06 -1.68 -12.85
N LEU A 12 11.98 -2.33 -12.42
CA LEU A 12 10.83 -2.61 -13.26
C LEU A 12 9.79 -1.50 -13.10
N VAL A 13 9.55 -0.73 -14.17
CA VAL A 13 8.53 0.33 -14.20
C VAL A 13 7.28 -0.19 -14.91
N ASN A 14 6.14 -0.17 -14.22
CA ASN A 14 4.84 -0.65 -14.73
C ASN A 14 4.90 -2.01 -15.46
N PRO A 15 5.51 -3.04 -14.87
CA PRO A 15 5.72 -4.28 -15.59
C PRO A 15 4.38 -5.01 -15.81
N ARG A 16 4.06 -5.34 -17.05
CA ARG A 16 2.87 -6.15 -17.38
C ARG A 16 3.20 -7.63 -17.20
N LEU A 17 3.26 -8.07 -15.95
CA LEU A 17 3.58 -9.46 -15.59
C LEU A 17 2.36 -10.39 -15.59
N LYS A 18 1.17 -9.83 -15.88
CA LYS A 18 -0.07 -10.59 -16.07
C LYS A 18 -0.08 -11.25 -17.44
N ASP A 19 -0.80 -12.36 -17.54
CA ASP A 19 -1.02 -13.10 -18.79
C ASP A 19 -1.62 -12.19 -19.87
N LEU A 20 -0.96 -12.11 -21.02
CA LEU A 20 -1.59 -11.69 -22.27
C LEU A 20 -2.11 -12.96 -22.93
N PRO A 21 -3.40 -13.05 -23.29
CA PRO A 21 -3.87 -14.18 -24.08
C PRO A 21 -3.11 -14.18 -25.41
N GLY A 22 -2.45 -15.29 -25.71
CA GLY A 22 -1.89 -15.50 -27.04
C GLY A 22 -3.00 -15.40 -28.09
N SER A 23 -2.68 -14.87 -29.26
CA SER A 23 -3.62 -14.61 -30.37
C SER A 23 -4.45 -15.82 -30.83
N SER A 24 -4.22 -17.02 -30.28
CA SER A 24 -4.82 -18.28 -30.71
C SER A 24 -5.76 -18.93 -29.69
N GLY A 25 -6.09 -18.29 -28.57
CA GLY A 25 -7.17 -18.75 -27.67
C GLY A 25 -6.96 -20.11 -26.96
N ILE A 26 -5.81 -20.77 -27.15
CA ILE A 26 -5.47 -22.00 -26.45
C ILE A 26 -4.96 -21.63 -25.06
N MET A 27 -5.74 -21.97 -24.03
CA MET A 27 -5.42 -21.75 -22.61
C MET A 27 -4.15 -22.49 -22.20
N GLN A 28 -2.99 -21.91 -22.49
CA GLN A 28 -1.70 -22.36 -21.99
C GLN A 28 -1.37 -21.59 -20.72
N THR A 29 -1.91 -22.07 -19.60
CA THR A 29 -1.55 -21.63 -18.23
C THR A 29 -0.15 -22.12 -17.82
N MET A 30 0.71 -22.49 -18.77
CA MET A 30 2.07 -22.95 -18.49
C MET A 30 2.97 -21.76 -18.13
N GLY A 31 3.69 -21.86 -17.00
CA GLY A 31 4.64 -20.84 -16.55
C GLY A 31 4.04 -19.64 -15.82
N ARG A 32 2.76 -19.70 -15.43
CA ARG A 32 2.12 -18.70 -14.55
C ARG A 32 2.82 -18.61 -13.20
N GLU A 33 3.04 -19.76 -12.56
CA GLU A 33 3.70 -19.86 -11.26
C GLU A 33 5.12 -19.28 -11.32
N LYS A 34 5.95 -19.74 -12.26
CA LYS A 34 7.32 -19.23 -12.47
C LYS A 34 7.39 -17.71 -12.72
N ARG A 35 6.40 -17.12 -13.40
CA ARG A 35 6.34 -15.67 -13.63
C ARG A 35 5.91 -14.90 -12.39
N LEU A 36 4.98 -15.45 -11.60
CA LEU A 36 4.59 -14.88 -10.31
C LEU A 36 5.75 -14.96 -9.31
N GLU A 37 6.46 -16.07 -9.27
CA GLU A 37 7.68 -16.24 -8.45
C GLU A 37 8.78 -15.26 -8.87
N TYR A 38 9.05 -15.15 -10.17
CA TYR A 38 10.02 -14.18 -10.68
C TYR A 38 9.62 -12.74 -10.34
N ALA A 39 8.34 -12.38 -10.48
CA ALA A 39 7.83 -11.07 -10.10
C ALA A 39 7.98 -10.80 -8.59
N ALA A 40 7.73 -11.80 -7.76
CA ALA A 40 7.84 -11.71 -6.31
C ALA A 40 9.30 -11.59 -5.82
N SER A 41 10.28 -11.99 -6.64
CA SER A 41 11.70 -11.83 -6.31
C SER A 41 12.18 -10.37 -6.29
N PHE A 42 11.44 -9.44 -6.89
CA PHE A 42 11.82 -8.03 -6.93
C PHE A 42 11.34 -7.27 -5.69
N GLU A 43 12.23 -6.48 -5.10
CA GLU A 43 11.86 -5.52 -4.07
C GLU A 43 11.17 -4.29 -4.68
N ILE A 44 10.12 -3.82 -4.02
CA ILE A 44 9.41 -2.60 -4.43
C ILE A 44 10.21 -1.39 -3.95
N CYS A 45 10.92 -0.74 -4.88
CA CYS A 45 11.72 0.44 -4.58
C CYS A 45 10.87 1.71 -4.39
N TYR A 46 9.70 1.77 -5.02
CA TYR A 46 8.79 2.91 -4.94
C TYR A 46 7.35 2.47 -5.15
N SER A 47 6.42 2.98 -4.33
CA SER A 47 4.99 2.75 -4.48
C SER A 47 4.24 4.05 -4.27
N PHE A 48 3.34 4.38 -5.20
CA PHE A 48 2.43 5.51 -5.06
C PHE A 48 1.04 5.09 -5.48
N ARG A 49 0.06 5.27 -4.60
CA ARG A 49 -1.34 4.92 -4.83
C ARG A 49 -2.25 6.03 -4.35
N LEU A 50 -3.13 6.51 -5.24
CA LEU A 50 -4.21 7.41 -4.88
C LEU A 50 -5.34 6.65 -4.17
N LEU A 51 -5.94 7.31 -3.19
CA LEU A 51 -7.03 6.77 -2.38
C LEU A 51 -8.32 7.52 -2.72
N TYR A 52 -9.40 6.76 -2.87
CA TYR A 52 -10.72 7.25 -3.25
C TYR A 52 -11.76 6.64 -2.33
N TYR A 53 -12.94 7.27 -2.27
CA TYR A 53 -14.09 6.65 -1.63
C TYR A 53 -14.54 5.43 -2.43
N ALA A 54 -14.93 4.37 -1.73
CA ALA A 54 -15.38 3.13 -2.36
C ALA A 54 -16.52 3.40 -3.36
N GLY A 55 -16.39 2.87 -4.58
CA GLY A 55 -17.39 3.06 -5.65
C GLY A 55 -17.24 4.35 -6.46
N THR A 56 -16.23 5.19 -6.17
CA THR A 56 -15.98 6.43 -6.94
C THR A 56 -14.51 6.55 -7.34
N GLN A 57 -14.25 7.25 -8.44
CA GLN A 57 -12.90 7.70 -8.82
C GLN A 57 -12.65 9.16 -8.41
N TYR A 58 -13.64 9.82 -7.83
CA TYR A 58 -13.57 11.19 -7.29
C TYR A 58 -14.59 11.34 -6.15
N PRO A 59 -14.28 12.13 -5.10
CA PRO A 59 -13.05 12.90 -4.90
C PRO A 59 -11.85 12.03 -4.48
N ILE A 60 -10.63 12.53 -4.73
CA ILE A 60 -9.40 11.95 -4.16
C ILE A 60 -9.41 12.23 -2.66
N MET A 61 -9.27 11.21 -1.83
CA MET A 61 -9.21 11.37 -0.37
C MET A 61 -7.78 11.59 0.14
N GLY A 62 -6.81 11.05 -0.57
CA GLY A 62 -5.43 11.05 -0.12
C GLY A 62 -4.52 10.20 -1.00
N ALA A 63 -3.31 9.96 -0.52
CA ALA A 63 -2.32 9.16 -1.22
C ALA A 63 -1.52 8.31 -0.23
N LEU A 64 -1.22 7.09 -0.63
CA LEU A 64 -0.26 6.21 0.02
C LEU A 64 1.03 6.23 -0.79
N ARG A 65 2.13 6.58 -0.16
CA ARG A 65 3.46 6.65 -0.76
C ARG A 65 4.42 5.76 0.00
N MET A 66 5.36 5.13 -0.68
CA MET A 66 6.51 4.48 -0.09
C MET A 66 7.71 4.65 -1.02
N SER A 67 8.86 4.96 -0.43
CA SER A 67 10.13 5.05 -1.13
C SER A 67 11.13 4.24 -0.33
N TYR A 68 11.72 3.21 -0.92
CA TYR A 68 12.76 2.43 -0.28
C TYR A 68 13.92 3.33 0.18
N PRO A 69 14.53 3.11 1.36
CA PRO A 69 14.22 2.09 2.36
C PRO A 69 13.20 2.54 3.44
N TYR A 70 12.45 3.62 3.19
CA TYR A 70 11.56 4.23 4.16
C TYR A 70 10.18 3.57 4.24
N ASP A 71 9.53 3.81 5.38
CA ASP A 71 8.18 3.38 5.70
C ASP A 71 7.12 3.91 4.71
N TYR A 72 5.97 3.25 4.69
CA TYR A 72 4.78 3.72 3.97
C TYR A 72 4.20 4.97 4.66
N GLU A 73 4.03 6.04 3.91
CA GLU A 73 3.48 7.31 4.34
C GLU A 73 2.05 7.47 3.80
N LEU A 74 1.10 7.64 4.71
CA LEU A 74 -0.29 7.93 4.38
C LEU A 74 -0.54 9.43 4.46
N TYR A 75 -1.02 10.01 3.36
CA TYR A 75 -1.37 11.42 3.27
C TYR A 75 -2.87 11.61 3.08
N LYS A 76 -3.44 12.58 3.78
CA LYS A 76 -4.79 13.07 3.57
C LYS A 76 -4.76 14.30 2.67
N ARG A 77 -5.62 14.33 1.66
CA ARG A 77 -5.83 15.52 0.83
C ARG A 77 -6.66 16.54 1.61
N VAL A 78 -6.22 17.79 1.58
CA VAL A 78 -6.92 18.97 2.11
C VAL A 78 -7.00 19.99 0.98
N ASP A 79 -8.21 20.40 0.62
CA ASP A 79 -8.42 21.47 -0.35
C ASP A 79 -8.33 22.82 0.38
N GLU A 80 -7.29 23.60 0.11
CA GLU A 80 -7.07 24.92 0.74
C GLU A 80 -7.86 26.02 0.02
N SER A 81 -7.93 25.94 -1.31
CA SER A 81 -8.70 26.87 -2.15
C SER A 81 -9.13 26.16 -3.44
N PRO A 82 -10.00 26.76 -4.27
CA PRO A 82 -10.30 26.21 -5.59
C PRO A 82 -9.00 25.93 -6.36
N LYS A 83 -8.81 24.68 -6.78
CA LYS A 83 -7.61 24.16 -7.49
C LYS A 83 -6.29 24.16 -6.69
N LYS A 84 -6.29 24.39 -5.37
CA LYS A 84 -5.13 24.17 -4.50
C LYS A 84 -5.40 23.02 -3.55
N GLU A 85 -4.71 21.91 -3.80
CA GLU A 85 -4.72 20.74 -2.92
C GLU A 85 -3.39 20.64 -2.17
N LYS A 86 -3.48 20.24 -0.91
CA LYS A 86 -2.34 19.94 -0.04
C LYS A 86 -2.47 18.54 0.51
N TYR A 87 -1.35 17.83 0.60
CA TYR A 87 -1.29 16.51 1.19
C TYR A 87 -0.63 16.61 2.55
N VAL A 88 -1.40 16.32 3.60
CA VAL A 88 -0.93 16.35 4.99
C VAL A 88 -0.63 14.93 5.42
N LEU A 89 0.57 14.70 5.97
CA LEU A 89 0.97 13.41 6.51
C LEU A 89 0.06 13.04 7.68
N LEU A 90 -0.56 11.86 7.59
CA LEU A 90 -1.52 11.39 8.57
C LEU A 90 -0.94 10.24 9.42
N SER A 91 -0.24 9.29 8.82
CA SER A 91 0.38 8.16 9.55
C SER A 91 1.54 7.55 8.75
N LYS A 92 2.42 6.83 9.45
CA LYS A 92 3.50 6.03 8.87
C LYS A 92 3.34 4.56 9.23
N PHE A 93 3.65 3.66 8.31
CA PHE A 93 3.53 2.22 8.49
C PHE A 93 4.82 1.51 8.04
N PRO A 94 5.39 0.61 8.86
CA PRO A 94 6.62 -0.09 8.49
C PRO A 94 6.44 -1.10 7.35
N LYS A 95 5.20 -1.51 7.09
CA LYS A 95 4.82 -2.42 6.00
C LYS A 95 3.62 -1.85 5.26
N ARG A 96 3.33 -2.40 4.08
CA ARG A 96 2.18 -1.98 3.27
C ARG A 96 0.89 -2.12 4.10
N PRO A 97 0.17 -1.03 4.39
CA PRO A 97 -1.00 -1.09 5.26
C PRO A 97 -2.19 -1.75 4.56
N SER A 98 -3.06 -2.37 5.35
CA SER A 98 -4.34 -2.91 4.92
C SER A 98 -5.38 -1.81 4.69
N GLY A 99 -6.50 -2.15 4.05
CA GLY A 99 -7.61 -1.19 3.88
C GLY A 99 -8.19 -0.72 5.21
N GLU A 100 -8.25 -1.59 6.21
CA GLU A 100 -8.74 -1.27 7.55
C GLU A 100 -7.80 -0.32 8.29
N GLU A 101 -6.49 -0.55 8.22
CA GLU A 101 -5.49 0.33 8.86
C GLU A 101 -5.50 1.74 8.25
N ILE A 102 -5.71 1.83 6.93
CA ILE A 102 -5.88 3.11 6.24
C ILE A 102 -7.14 3.81 6.74
N ASN A 103 -8.27 3.12 6.79
CA ASN A 103 -9.54 3.69 7.25
C ASN A 103 -9.48 4.14 8.71
N ASP A 104 -8.93 3.30 9.60
CA ASP A 104 -8.71 3.62 11.02
C ASP A 104 -7.86 4.90 11.18
N ALA A 105 -6.85 5.07 10.33
CA ALA A 105 -6.02 6.26 10.34
C ALA A 105 -6.79 7.50 9.88
N PHE A 106 -7.60 7.40 8.82
CA PHE A 106 -8.48 8.50 8.38
C PHE A 106 -9.52 8.91 9.43
N GLU A 107 -10.02 7.94 10.20
CA GLU A 107 -10.99 8.15 11.30
C GLU A 107 -10.33 8.62 12.61
N GLY A 108 -8.99 8.65 12.69
CA GLY A 108 -8.24 9.05 13.88
C GLY A 108 -8.22 8.02 15.01
N LYS A 109 -8.69 6.79 14.76
CA LYS A 109 -8.84 5.72 15.77
C LYS A 109 -7.51 5.10 16.24
N THR A 110 -6.40 5.38 15.56
CA THR A 110 -5.06 4.90 15.93
C THR A 110 -4.65 5.35 17.34
N ARG A 111 -5.16 6.48 17.84
CA ARG A 111 -4.88 6.99 19.20
C ARG A 111 -5.75 6.34 20.30
N ASP A 112 -6.89 5.76 19.93
CA ASP A 112 -7.86 5.19 20.88
C ASP A 112 -7.65 3.69 21.15
N LYS A 113 -7.08 2.92 20.20
CA LYS A 113 -6.72 1.51 20.47
C LYS A 113 -5.66 1.39 21.57
N ALA A 114 -4.68 2.29 21.63
CA ALA A 114 -3.70 2.36 22.70
C ALA A 114 -4.35 2.71 24.07
N LYS A 115 -5.35 3.60 24.08
CA LYS A 115 -6.12 3.92 25.30
C LYS A 115 -7.06 2.81 25.75
N ARG A 116 -7.62 2.03 24.82
CA ARG A 116 -8.49 0.88 25.14
C ARG A 116 -7.74 -0.28 25.77
N ALA A 117 -6.46 -0.48 25.45
CA ALA A 117 -5.65 -1.52 26.10
C ALA A 117 -5.42 -1.24 27.61
N THR A 118 -5.47 0.03 28.02
CA THR A 118 -5.28 0.44 29.43
C THR A 118 -6.58 0.59 30.23
N GLY A 119 -7.73 0.70 29.57
CA GLY A 119 -9.02 0.94 30.23
C GLY A 119 -9.83 -0.34 30.36
N ILE A 120 -10.31 -0.63 31.57
CA ILE A 120 -11.19 -1.76 31.96
C ILE A 120 -10.42 -3.03 32.42
N TRP A 121 -9.44 -3.56 31.68
CA TRP A 121 -8.73 -4.78 32.12
C TRP A 121 -7.65 -4.55 33.19
N GLY A 122 -7.02 -3.37 33.23
CA GLY A 122 -6.06 -3.03 34.28
C GLY A 122 -6.70 -2.92 35.68
N PHE A 123 -7.97 -2.54 35.75
CA PHE A 123 -8.70 -2.36 37.01
C PHE A 123 -9.04 -3.69 37.70
N LEU A 124 -9.22 -4.77 36.94
CA LEU A 124 -9.54 -6.10 37.48
C LEU A 124 -8.29 -6.89 37.91
N SER A 125 -7.09 -6.53 37.44
CA SER A 125 -5.84 -7.20 37.83
C SER A 125 -5.32 -6.82 39.23
N GLY A 126 -5.87 -5.77 39.84
CA GLY A 126 -5.45 -5.29 41.16
C GLY A 126 -6.35 -5.74 42.32
N ILE A 127 -7.34 -6.60 42.08
CA ILE A 127 -8.33 -7.06 43.08
C ILE A 127 -8.17 -8.57 43.39
N LEU A 128 -7.18 -9.26 42.78
CA LEU A 128 -6.86 -10.66 43.12
C LEU A 128 -5.53 -10.77 43.90
#